data_AF-A0A4Q2D4E8-F1
#
_entry.id   AF-A0A4Q2D4E8-F1
#
_cell.length_a   1.000
_cell.length_b   1.000
_cell.length_c   1.000
_cell.angle_alpha   90.00
_cell.angle_beta   90.00
_cell.angle_gamma   90.00
#
_symmetry.space_group_name_H-M   'P 1'
#
loop_
_entity.id
_entity.type
_entity.pdbx_description
1 polymer ?
#
loop_
_entity_poly.entity_id
_entity_poly.type
_entity_poly.pdbx_seq_one_letter_code
_entity_poly.pdbx_strand_id
1 'polypeptide(L)'
;MEDCQSLKELILAIVALSAKCKNEKSTLLVGKCADFCVHLIQYLEENPSTAVNAVDDFLRAVSDLDSFDYNTEASLTNAEERVNESITTLKASHPSLKDIKKRACRGLPGAVVSVLDISIPVITVLKDAVEIIGAVPFLKPVVAAILVMSQAARQTQSNFNEMLSLSSTAGEFALSIVERCSASQELPPNLDDAVKKLESQLRGIASRCQEMSQKSFITCFFQTAAFKEDLDELRRSLDIAIQEFQSVTLINIQDALQRIADALNRAASNIESGRLKELPTHPEMSGKPDEYLVESRTPNVEEICEWIAGSSELVLCIHGTAGVGKSTLAIHLSKEFRVAGRLAGFTFLGAFPTGLYGPVEIVKMLAHEIGLIHPRAIPKILVAMQECHGTSLETHLQKYILEPLQSLNHPHPLVIVVDALDEWHDHPTFVSALAYLNS
;
A
#
# COMPACT_ATOMS: atom_id res chain seq x y z
N MET A 1 25.85 21.91 -8.38
CA MET A 1 24.89 20.80 -8.17
C MET A 1 25.24 19.96 -6.94
N GLU A 2 26.52 19.88 -6.53
CA GLU A 2 26.90 19.44 -5.18
C GLU A 2 26.45 20.41 -4.08
N ASP A 3 26.31 21.70 -4.41
CA ASP A 3 26.04 22.81 -3.47
C ASP A 3 24.74 22.67 -2.65
N CYS A 4 23.77 21.89 -3.14
CA CYS A 4 22.50 21.62 -2.45
C CYS A 4 22.47 20.30 -1.66
N GLN A 5 23.40 19.38 -1.91
CA GLN A 5 23.36 18.04 -1.31
C GLN A 5 23.87 18.06 0.14
N SER A 6 24.99 18.71 0.41
CA SER A 6 25.51 18.87 1.77
C SER A 6 24.57 19.68 2.67
N LEU A 7 23.96 20.73 2.11
CA LEU A 7 22.96 21.51 2.83
C LEU A 7 21.70 20.69 3.14
N LYS A 8 21.25 19.87 2.18
CA LYS A 8 20.15 18.92 2.39
C LYS A 8 20.43 17.95 3.54
N GLU A 9 21.63 17.36 3.56
CA GLU A 9 22.03 16.43 4.62
C GLU A 9 22.11 17.13 5.98
N LEU A 10 22.61 18.37 6.03
CA LEU A 10 22.66 19.17 7.25
C LEU A 10 21.26 19.43 7.82
N ILE A 11 20.32 19.82 6.95
CA ILE A 11 18.95 20.10 7.39
C ILE A 11 18.28 18.83 7.91
N LEU A 12 18.41 17.70 7.20
CA LEU A 12 17.89 16.41 7.65
C LEU A 12 18.52 15.97 8.98
N ALA A 13 19.82 16.20 9.18
CA ALA A 13 20.50 15.90 10.43
C ALA A 13 19.96 16.74 11.61
N ILE A 14 19.70 18.03 11.41
CA ILE A 14 19.10 18.91 12.44
C ILE A 14 17.66 18.47 12.75
N VAL A 15 16.89 18.08 11.73
CA VAL A 15 15.54 17.53 11.91
C VAL A 15 15.57 16.24 12.74
N ALA A 16 16.46 15.30 12.39
CA ALA A 16 16.63 14.05 13.13
C ALA A 16 17.07 14.31 14.59
N LEU A 17 17.97 15.26 14.80
CA LEU A 17 18.39 15.70 16.13
C LEU A 17 17.21 16.23 16.95
N SER A 18 16.34 17.04 16.33
CA SER A 18 15.15 17.59 17.00
C SER A 18 14.18 16.53 17.50
N ALA A 19 14.04 15.40 16.78
CA ALA A 19 13.19 14.29 17.19
C ALA A 19 13.74 13.52 18.41
N LYS A 20 15.06 13.55 18.63
CA LYS A 20 15.73 12.89 19.77
C LYS A 20 15.73 13.77 21.03
N CYS A 21 15.69 15.09 20.89
CA CYS A 21 15.80 16.05 21.98
C CYS A 21 14.44 16.36 22.65
N LYS A 22 14.20 15.84 23.86
CA LYS A 22 12.93 16.01 24.61
C LYS A 22 13.01 16.95 25.82
N ASN A 23 14.23 17.30 26.26
CA ASN A 23 14.48 18.11 27.46
C ASN A 23 14.84 19.56 27.09
N GLU A 24 14.50 20.54 27.93
CA GLU A 24 14.69 21.99 27.66
C GLU A 24 16.12 22.35 27.18
N LYS A 25 17.15 21.82 27.85
CA LYS A 25 18.56 22.04 27.46
C LYS A 25 18.91 21.39 26.11
N SER A 26 18.36 20.21 25.82
CA SER A 26 18.56 19.52 24.53
C SER A 26 17.91 20.29 23.37
N THR A 27 16.77 20.92 23.63
CA THR A 27 16.08 21.77 22.66
C THR A 27 16.86 23.06 22.38
N LEU A 28 17.56 23.63 23.38
CA LEU A 28 18.46 24.78 23.19
C LEU A 28 19.63 24.46 22.25
N LEU A 29 20.19 23.25 22.33
CA LEU A 29 21.23 22.77 21.43
C LEU A 29 20.74 22.70 19.98
N VAL A 30 19.55 22.11 19.76
CA VAL A 30 18.89 22.06 18.44
C VAL A 30 18.69 23.47 17.89
N GLY A 31 18.21 24.41 18.70
CA GLY A 31 18.03 25.80 18.29
C GLY A 31 19.32 26.48 17.89
N LYS A 32 20.44 26.23 18.59
CA LYS A 32 21.76 26.74 18.19
C LYS A 32 22.20 26.19 16.83
N CYS A 33 21.99 24.89 16.59
CA CYS A 33 22.31 24.27 15.31
C CYS A 33 21.45 24.85 14.18
N ALA A 34 20.14 25.03 14.43
CA ALA A 34 19.22 25.62 13.47
C ALA A 34 19.54 27.10 13.19
N ASP A 35 19.81 27.91 14.21
CA ASP A 35 20.25 29.31 14.09
C ASP A 35 21.49 29.42 13.18
N PHE A 36 22.48 28.56 13.43
CA PHE A 36 23.71 28.57 12.64
C PHE A 36 23.50 28.06 11.21
N CYS A 37 22.59 27.08 11.02
CA CYS A 37 22.19 26.62 9.69
C CYS A 37 21.54 27.75 8.88
N VAL A 38 20.67 28.57 9.47
CA VAL A 38 20.10 29.76 8.79
C VAL A 38 21.21 30.74 8.36
N HIS A 39 22.20 30.97 9.22
CA HIS A 39 23.35 31.82 8.85
C HIS A 39 24.19 31.22 7.71
N LEU A 40 24.36 29.89 7.68
CA LEU A 40 25.04 29.20 6.59
C LEU A 40 24.26 29.28 5.28
N ILE A 41 22.93 29.18 5.32
CA ILE A 41 22.05 29.35 4.14
C ILE A 41 22.24 30.76 3.56
N GLN A 42 22.18 31.80 4.39
CA GLN A 42 22.41 33.19 3.97
C GLN A 42 23.83 33.39 3.41
N TYR A 43 24.84 32.78 4.05
CA TYR A 43 26.22 32.83 3.56
C TYR A 43 26.40 32.10 2.21
N LEU A 44 25.65 31.02 1.98
CA LEU A 44 25.66 30.26 0.73
C LEU A 44 25.02 31.06 -0.42
N GLU A 45 23.99 31.88 -0.14
CA GLU A 45 23.41 32.82 -1.11
C GLU A 45 24.41 33.92 -1.52
N GLU A 46 25.24 34.39 -0.59
CA GLU A 46 26.21 35.46 -0.85
C GLU A 46 27.54 34.96 -1.44
N ASN A 47 28.02 33.78 -1.03
CA ASN A 47 29.35 33.25 -1.37
C ASN A 47 29.35 31.72 -1.60
N PRO A 48 28.78 31.21 -2.71
CA PRO A 48 28.50 29.79 -2.90
C PRO A 48 29.74 28.88 -2.88
N SER A 49 30.88 29.29 -3.46
CA SER A 49 32.06 28.42 -3.60
C SER A 49 32.83 28.16 -2.30
N THR A 50 32.78 29.08 -1.34
CA THR A 50 33.44 28.93 -0.03
C THR A 50 32.48 28.45 1.06
N ALA A 51 31.16 28.62 0.85
CA ALA A 51 30.13 28.21 1.78
C ALA A 51 29.91 26.70 1.84
N VAL A 52 30.11 25.97 0.73
CA VAL A 52 29.93 24.49 0.70
C VAL A 52 30.85 23.79 1.70
N ASN A 53 32.13 24.16 1.75
CA ASN A 53 33.08 23.59 2.72
C ASN A 53 32.66 23.88 4.17
N ALA A 54 32.13 25.07 4.44
CA ALA A 54 31.62 25.44 5.76
C ALA A 54 30.37 24.64 6.15
N VAL A 55 29.50 24.35 5.18
CA VAL A 55 28.33 23.48 5.35
C VAL A 55 28.75 22.05 5.63
N ASP A 56 29.71 21.49 4.88
CA ASP A 56 30.24 20.13 5.09
C ASP A 56 30.91 19.97 6.46
N ASP A 57 31.70 20.96 6.87
CA ASP A 57 32.35 20.98 8.18
C ASP A 57 31.33 21.04 9.31
N PHE A 58 30.27 21.84 9.16
CA PHE A 58 29.21 21.90 10.15
C PHE A 58 28.33 20.64 10.15
N LEU A 59 28.04 20.07 8.98
CA LEU A 59 27.33 18.79 8.83
C LEU A 59 28.04 17.67 9.58
N ARG A 60 29.37 17.57 9.46
CA ARG A 60 30.16 16.59 10.25
C ARG A 60 29.98 16.80 11.74
N ALA A 61 30.06 18.04 12.21
CA ALA A 61 29.87 18.36 13.62
C ALA A 61 28.46 18.02 14.14
N VAL A 62 27.41 18.23 13.33
CA VAL A 62 26.03 17.88 13.69
C VAL A 62 25.80 16.37 13.63
N SER A 63 26.38 15.69 12.64
CA SER A 63 26.27 14.23 12.50
C SER A 63 26.93 13.48 13.67
N ASP A 64 28.05 13.99 14.18
CA ASP A 64 28.73 13.43 15.37
C ASP A 64 27.82 13.42 16.61
N LEU A 65 26.87 14.35 16.70
CA LEU A 65 25.91 14.43 17.80
C LEU A 65 25.00 13.20 17.85
N ASP A 66 24.81 12.47 16.74
CA ASP A 66 23.89 11.34 16.69
C ASP A 66 24.22 10.22 17.70
N SER A 67 25.49 10.16 18.11
CA SER A 67 26.06 9.21 19.07
C SER A 67 25.88 9.58 20.56
N PHE A 68 25.41 10.79 20.87
CA PHE A 68 25.32 11.29 22.23
C PHE A 68 24.02 10.86 22.93
N ASP A 69 24.11 10.53 24.22
CA ASP A 69 22.93 10.30 25.07
C ASP A 69 22.44 11.63 25.67
N TYR A 70 21.26 12.08 25.25
CA TYR A 70 20.67 13.36 25.67
C TYR A 70 19.93 13.29 27.02
N ASN A 71 19.96 12.13 27.69
CA ASN A 71 19.36 11.97 29.01
C ASN A 71 20.30 12.36 30.16
N THR A 72 21.60 12.56 29.88
CA THR A 72 22.59 12.91 30.90
C THR A 72 23.13 14.33 30.70
N GLU A 73 23.19 15.11 31.78
CA GLU A 73 23.59 16.53 31.74
C GLU A 73 25.06 16.73 31.29
N ALA A 74 25.95 15.81 31.65
CA ALA A 74 27.35 15.84 31.23
C ALA A 74 27.55 15.61 29.72
N SER A 75 26.82 14.63 29.15
CA SER A 75 26.82 14.37 27.70
C SER A 75 26.29 15.57 26.93
N LEU A 76 25.25 16.23 27.46
CA LEU A 76 24.64 17.39 26.83
C LEU A 76 25.55 18.62 26.83
N THR A 77 26.29 18.83 27.91
CA THR A 77 27.28 19.91 28.01
C THR A 77 28.43 19.69 27.03
N ASN A 78 28.90 18.45 26.88
CA ASN A 78 29.93 18.09 25.90
C ASN A 78 29.45 18.29 24.46
N ALA A 79 28.20 17.91 24.16
CA ALA A 79 27.57 18.14 22.86
C ALA A 79 27.48 19.65 22.54
N GLU A 80 27.11 20.47 23.52
CA GLU A 80 27.02 21.91 23.38
C GLU A 80 28.39 22.58 23.17
N GLU A 81 29.41 22.15 23.93
CA GLU A 81 30.79 22.61 23.77
C GLU A 81 31.32 22.29 22.37
N ARG A 82 31.08 21.07 21.87
CA ARG A 82 31.48 20.63 20.55
C ARG A 82 30.87 21.48 19.42
N VAL A 83 29.58 21.80 19.53
CA VAL A 83 28.90 22.68 18.57
C VAL A 83 29.48 24.10 18.63
N ASN A 84 29.72 24.63 19.83
CA ASN A 84 30.29 25.98 19.98
C ASN A 84 31.73 26.06 19.43
N GLU A 85 32.54 25.04 19.64
CA GLU A 85 33.90 24.92 19.07
C GLU A 85 33.86 24.92 17.55
N SER A 86 32.96 24.13 16.96
CA SER A 86 32.77 24.07 15.51
C SER A 86 32.34 25.43 14.94
N ILE A 87 31.32 26.06 15.53
CA ILE A 87 30.84 27.40 15.13
C ILE A 87 31.97 28.44 15.23
N THR A 88 32.77 28.39 16.29
CA THR A 88 33.87 29.36 16.51
C THR A 88 34.98 29.16 15.48
N THR A 89 35.33 27.91 15.20
CA THR A 89 36.32 27.55 14.18
C THR A 89 35.86 28.00 12.79
N LEU A 90 34.60 27.75 12.44
CA LEU A 90 34.02 28.16 11.17
C LEU A 90 33.94 29.68 11.01
N LYS A 91 33.55 30.41 12.06
CA LYS A 91 33.58 31.88 12.05
C LYS A 91 34.99 32.46 12.00
N ALA A 92 36.01 31.74 12.46
CA ALA A 92 37.40 32.15 12.33
C ALA A 92 37.92 31.92 10.90
N SER A 93 37.56 30.79 10.29
CA SER A 93 37.91 30.45 8.91
C SER A 93 37.15 31.26 7.85
N HIS A 94 35.94 31.75 8.19
CA HIS A 94 35.07 32.51 7.29
C HIS A 94 34.63 33.85 7.94
N PRO A 95 35.39 34.95 7.77
CA PRO A 95 35.11 36.24 8.42
C PRO A 95 33.75 36.85 8.05
N SER A 96 33.29 36.67 6.81
CA SER A 96 32.00 37.21 6.31
C SER A 96 30.78 36.62 7.02
N LEU A 97 30.93 35.47 7.70
CA LEU A 97 29.88 34.82 8.50
C LEU A 97 29.58 35.57 9.81
N LYS A 98 30.36 36.60 10.18
CA LYS A 98 30.20 37.38 11.41
C LYS A 98 29.21 38.54 11.31
N ASP A 99 28.87 39.01 10.10
CA ASP A 99 28.12 40.27 9.90
C ASP A 99 26.59 40.12 9.93
N ILE A 100 26.07 38.90 10.10
CA ILE A 100 24.63 38.61 10.11
C ILE A 100 23.99 39.01 11.45
N LYS A 101 23.17 40.06 11.46
CA LYS A 101 22.57 40.67 12.67
C LYS A 101 21.44 39.83 13.27
N LYS A 102 21.55 39.48 14.56
CA LYS A 102 20.42 38.96 15.38
C LYS A 102 19.32 40.03 15.55
N ARG A 103 18.07 39.67 15.22
CA ARG A 103 16.89 40.55 15.36
C ARG A 103 16.35 40.48 16.79
N ALA A 104 16.54 41.54 17.58
CA ALA A 104 16.19 41.60 19.00
C ALA A 104 14.66 41.60 19.24
N CYS A 105 14.23 40.87 20.28
CA CYS A 105 12.84 40.84 20.78
C CYS A 105 12.69 41.64 22.08
N ARG A 106 11.56 42.33 22.26
CA ARG A 106 11.22 43.08 23.49
C ARG A 106 10.11 42.37 24.26
N GLY A 107 10.32 42.14 25.56
CA GLY A 107 9.23 42.18 26.56
C GLY A 107 8.62 40.87 27.09
N LEU A 108 9.33 39.74 27.11
CA LEU A 108 8.83 38.47 27.69
C LEU A 108 9.87 37.81 28.64
N PRO A 109 9.44 36.93 29.58
CA PRO A 109 10.35 36.19 30.46
C PRO A 109 11.37 35.34 29.68
N GLY A 110 12.60 35.23 30.18
CA GLY A 110 13.75 34.69 29.42
C GLY A 110 13.57 33.28 28.84
N ALA A 111 12.97 32.35 29.58
CA ALA A 111 12.75 30.95 29.14
C ALA A 111 11.71 30.84 27.99
N VAL A 112 10.78 31.79 27.95
CA VAL A 112 9.65 31.85 27.02
C VAL A 112 10.10 32.39 25.66
N VAL A 113 11.01 33.37 25.69
CA VAL A 113 11.71 33.88 24.50
C VAL A 113 12.62 32.81 23.91
N SER A 114 13.33 32.02 24.73
CA SER A 114 14.24 30.99 24.22
C SER A 114 13.53 29.88 23.44
N VAL A 115 12.32 29.44 23.81
CA VAL A 115 11.61 28.36 23.09
C VAL A 115 11.14 28.82 21.69
N LEU A 116 10.68 30.06 21.55
CA LEU A 116 10.37 30.63 20.24
C LEU A 116 11.61 30.94 19.41
N ASP A 117 12.66 31.42 20.04
CA ASP A 117 13.94 31.65 19.38
C ASP A 117 14.60 30.32 18.94
N ILE A 118 14.17 29.15 19.45
CA ILE A 118 14.58 27.83 18.96
C ILE A 118 13.67 27.33 17.82
N SER A 119 12.34 27.39 18.00
CA SER A 119 11.38 26.80 17.06
C SER A 119 11.27 27.57 15.75
N ILE A 120 11.39 28.90 15.76
CA ILE A 120 11.33 29.72 14.54
C ILE A 120 12.51 29.41 13.58
N PRO A 121 13.77 29.35 14.03
CA PRO A 121 14.88 28.90 13.18
C PRO A 121 14.67 27.50 12.65
N VAL A 122 14.22 26.54 13.46
CA VAL A 122 13.96 25.16 12.99
C VAL A 122 12.91 25.14 11.88
N ILE A 123 11.79 25.86 12.06
CA ILE A 123 10.73 25.99 11.03
C ILE A 123 11.25 26.72 9.79
N THR A 124 12.14 27.70 9.96
CA THR A 124 12.76 28.45 8.85
C THR A 124 13.71 27.55 8.06
N VAL A 125 14.57 26.80 8.75
CA VAL A 125 15.43 25.77 8.14
C VAL A 125 14.60 24.74 7.39
N LEU A 126 13.47 24.28 7.96
CA LEU A 126 12.51 23.41 7.27
C LEU A 126 11.90 24.05 6.02
N LYS A 127 11.52 25.32 6.10
CA LYS A 127 11.00 26.08 4.95
C LYS A 127 12.04 26.14 3.83
N ASP A 128 13.27 26.49 4.18
CA ASP A 128 14.36 26.63 3.23
C ASP A 128 14.77 25.24 2.67
N ALA A 129 14.69 24.18 3.49
CA ALA A 129 14.80 22.80 3.02
C ALA A 129 13.76 22.48 1.94
N VAL A 130 12.49 22.80 2.18
CA VAL A 130 11.43 22.56 1.19
C VAL A 130 11.67 23.37 -0.09
N GLU A 131 12.22 24.58 0.01
CA GLU A 131 12.55 25.44 -1.14
C GLU A 131 13.77 24.98 -1.94
N ILE A 132 14.83 24.53 -1.27
CA ILE A 132 16.13 24.18 -1.87
C ILE A 132 16.16 22.71 -2.33
N ILE A 133 15.57 21.80 -1.55
CA ILE A 133 15.71 20.35 -1.73
C ILE A 133 14.71 19.81 -2.75
N GLY A 134 13.56 20.47 -2.94
CA GLY A 134 12.47 19.97 -3.77
C GLY A 134 11.91 18.61 -3.31
N ALA A 135 12.27 18.14 -2.11
CA ALA A 135 11.84 16.84 -1.58
C ALA A 135 10.32 16.75 -1.41
N VAL A 136 9.69 17.88 -1.02
CA VAL A 136 8.24 17.92 -0.80
C VAL A 136 7.66 19.31 -1.14
N PRO A 137 7.61 19.72 -2.42
CA PRO A 137 7.24 21.09 -2.82
C PRO A 137 5.85 21.52 -2.33
N PHE A 138 4.94 20.54 -2.21
CA PHE A 138 3.56 20.74 -1.77
C PHE A 138 3.43 21.10 -0.27
N LEU A 139 4.46 20.86 0.56
CA LEU A 139 4.45 21.26 1.99
C LEU A 139 4.83 22.72 2.23
N LYS A 140 5.37 23.43 1.22
CA LYS A 140 5.82 24.82 1.37
C LYS A 140 4.75 25.73 2.01
N PRO A 141 3.49 25.71 1.56
CA PRO A 141 2.46 26.57 2.13
C PRO A 141 2.09 26.19 3.57
N VAL A 142 2.17 24.90 3.94
CA VAL A 142 1.94 24.41 5.31
C VAL A 142 2.98 24.99 6.25
N VAL A 143 4.26 24.89 5.90
CA VAL A 143 5.36 25.44 6.71
C VAL A 143 5.25 26.97 6.84
N ALA A 144 4.83 27.65 5.77
CA ALA A 144 4.59 29.10 5.80
C ALA A 144 3.47 29.49 6.78
N ALA A 145 2.35 28.75 6.81
CA ALA A 145 1.27 28.99 7.75
C ALA A 145 1.72 28.81 9.21
N ILE A 146 2.50 27.76 9.49
CA ILE A 146 3.06 27.50 10.82
C ILE A 146 4.02 28.62 11.24
N LEU A 147 4.87 29.12 10.33
CA LEU A 147 5.75 30.24 10.62
C LEU A 147 4.95 31.50 11.03
N VAL A 148 3.82 31.77 10.38
CA VAL A 148 2.91 32.87 10.77
C VAL A 148 2.34 32.63 12.16
N MET A 149 1.92 31.40 12.50
CA MET A 149 1.44 31.07 13.84
C MET A 149 2.52 31.31 14.91
N SER A 150 3.76 30.86 14.67
CA SER A 150 4.89 31.06 15.60
C SER A 150 5.25 32.54 15.75
N GLN A 151 5.19 33.32 14.67
CA GLN A 151 5.39 34.77 14.73
C GLN A 151 4.27 35.47 15.50
N ALA A 152 3.02 35.05 15.32
CA ALA A 152 1.90 35.57 16.07
C ALA A 152 2.05 35.28 17.57
N ALA A 153 2.45 34.06 17.95
CA ALA A 153 2.77 33.70 19.34
C ALA A 153 3.84 34.62 19.94
N ARG A 154 4.87 34.99 19.16
CA ARG A 154 5.94 35.90 19.58
C ARG A 154 5.47 37.34 19.83
N GLN A 155 4.49 37.80 19.05
CA GLN A 155 3.98 39.18 19.11
C GLN A 155 2.94 39.36 20.22
N THR A 156 2.35 38.26 20.69
CA THR A 156 1.29 38.24 21.67
C THR A 156 1.79 38.57 23.09
N GLN A 157 1.09 39.46 23.78
CA GLN A 157 1.41 39.86 25.16
C GLN A 157 0.69 39.04 26.25
N SER A 158 -0.32 38.25 25.88
CA SER A 158 -1.19 37.48 26.79
C SER A 158 -1.65 36.17 26.15
N ASN A 159 -1.76 35.07 26.90
CA ASN A 159 -2.03 33.71 26.37
C ASN A 159 -0.92 33.17 25.46
N PHE A 160 0.31 33.60 25.75
CA PHE A 160 1.50 33.19 25.02
C PHE A 160 1.66 31.66 25.01
N ASN A 161 1.49 31.01 26.16
CA ASN A 161 1.77 29.58 26.31
C ASN A 161 0.84 28.73 25.44
N GLU A 162 -0.44 29.11 25.39
CA GLU A 162 -1.46 28.46 24.59
C GLU A 162 -1.15 28.64 23.10
N MET A 163 -0.79 29.86 22.68
CA MET A 163 -0.47 30.17 21.29
C MET A 163 0.83 29.52 20.81
N LEU A 164 1.84 29.47 21.70
CA LEU A 164 3.07 28.72 21.49
C LEU A 164 2.74 27.23 21.33
N SER A 165 1.95 26.64 22.24
CA SER A 165 1.58 25.22 22.18
C SER A 165 0.89 24.87 20.86
N LEU A 166 -0.01 25.74 20.38
CA LEU A 166 -0.70 25.57 19.10
C LEU A 166 0.28 25.56 17.92
N SER A 167 1.21 26.52 17.90
CA SER A 167 2.24 26.60 16.85
C SER A 167 3.21 25.42 16.88
N SER A 168 3.62 24.98 18.08
CA SER A 168 4.50 23.84 18.27
C SER A 168 3.84 22.54 17.84
N THR A 169 2.58 22.29 18.20
CA THR A 169 1.84 21.09 17.76
C THR A 169 1.72 21.03 16.23
N ALA A 170 1.42 22.16 15.58
CA ALA A 170 1.39 22.21 14.12
C ALA A 170 2.78 21.97 13.50
N GLY A 171 3.84 22.51 14.10
CA GLY A 171 5.23 22.31 13.69
C GLY A 171 5.70 20.87 13.82
N GLU A 172 5.46 20.23 14.97
CA GLU A 172 5.76 18.81 15.20
C GLU A 172 5.03 17.91 14.20
N PHE A 173 3.76 18.22 13.91
CA PHE A 173 3.02 17.47 12.92
C PHE A 173 3.59 17.62 11.51
N ALA A 174 3.91 18.85 11.07
CA ALA A 174 4.55 19.06 9.78
C ALA A 174 5.90 18.34 9.67
N LEU A 175 6.69 18.33 10.75
CA LEU A 175 7.94 17.58 10.83
C LEU A 175 7.71 16.08 10.61
N SER A 176 6.68 15.51 11.24
CA SER A 176 6.31 14.10 11.06
C SER A 176 5.94 13.76 9.61
N ILE A 177 5.35 14.69 8.86
CA ILE A 177 5.04 14.50 7.44
C ILE A 177 6.33 14.50 6.62
N VAL A 178 7.25 15.46 6.88
CA VAL A 178 8.55 15.54 6.19
C VAL A 178 9.38 14.28 6.42
N GLU A 179 9.44 13.78 7.65
CA GLU A 179 10.17 12.56 7.99
C GLU A 179 9.61 11.35 7.22
N ARG A 180 8.28 11.16 7.24
CA ARG A 180 7.62 10.07 6.50
C ARG A 180 7.79 10.16 4.99
N CYS A 181 7.75 11.37 4.43
CA CYS A 181 7.97 11.57 3.00
C CYS A 181 9.43 11.35 2.60
N SER A 182 10.37 11.64 3.49
CA SER A 182 11.81 11.43 3.25
C SER A 182 12.21 9.95 3.35
N ALA A 183 11.50 9.16 4.17
CA ALA A 183 11.73 7.72 4.33
C ALA A 183 11.06 6.87 3.24
N SER A 184 10.03 7.39 2.56
CA SER A 184 9.27 6.64 1.54
C SER A 184 9.80 6.91 0.13
N GLN A 185 10.02 5.85 -0.65
CA GLN A 185 10.47 5.95 -2.05
C GLN A 185 9.31 6.23 -3.02
N GLU A 186 8.06 5.97 -2.60
CA GLU A 186 6.82 6.29 -3.33
C GLU A 186 5.88 7.13 -2.47
N LEU A 187 5.34 8.21 -3.04
CA LEU A 187 4.39 9.11 -2.39
C LEU A 187 2.95 8.65 -2.67
N PRO A 188 2.03 8.71 -1.69
CA PRO A 188 0.62 8.38 -1.92
C PRO A 188 -0.01 9.28 -3.01
N PRO A 189 -0.80 8.74 -3.94
CA PRO A 189 -1.31 9.47 -5.10
C PRO A 189 -2.25 10.64 -4.77
N ASN A 190 -2.85 10.66 -3.57
CA ASN A 190 -3.76 11.72 -3.10
C ASN A 190 -3.13 12.57 -1.98
N LEU A 191 -1.83 12.43 -1.73
CA LEU A 191 -1.14 13.18 -0.68
C LEU A 191 -1.17 14.70 -0.96
N ASP A 192 -1.08 15.09 -2.23
CA ASP A 192 -1.14 16.50 -2.63
C ASP A 192 -2.48 17.16 -2.27
N ASP A 193 -3.59 16.48 -2.51
CA ASP A 193 -4.93 16.96 -2.15
C ASP A 193 -5.14 16.99 -0.62
N ALA A 194 -4.64 15.98 0.09
CA ALA A 194 -4.67 15.96 1.55
C ALA A 194 -3.85 17.11 2.15
N VAL A 195 -2.67 17.39 1.60
CA VAL A 195 -1.84 18.52 2.04
C VAL A 195 -2.49 19.85 1.69
N LYS A 196 -3.09 20.02 0.51
CA LYS A 196 -3.85 21.24 0.16
C LYS A 196 -5.01 21.50 1.13
N LYS A 197 -5.70 20.45 1.58
CA LYS A 197 -6.76 20.58 2.58
C LYS A 197 -6.20 21.00 3.95
N LEU A 198 -5.13 20.34 4.41
CA LEU A 198 -4.44 20.69 5.65
C LEU A 198 -3.92 22.14 5.62
N GLU A 199 -3.34 22.54 4.50
CA GLU A 199 -2.85 23.89 4.21
C GLU A 199 -3.94 24.93 4.36
N SER A 200 -5.08 24.72 3.70
CA SER A 200 -6.24 25.63 3.81
C SER A 200 -6.71 25.78 5.26
N GLN A 201 -6.72 24.70 6.04
CA GLN A 201 -7.13 24.72 7.45
C GLN A 201 -6.10 25.47 8.31
N LEU A 202 -4.82 25.17 8.15
CA LEU A 202 -3.73 25.84 8.86
C LEU A 202 -3.64 27.33 8.53
N ARG A 203 -3.91 27.73 7.28
CA ARG A 203 -3.97 29.14 6.88
C ARG A 203 -5.09 29.88 7.62
N GLY A 204 -6.26 29.25 7.76
CA GLY A 204 -7.36 29.80 8.56
C GLY A 204 -6.98 29.99 10.03
N ILE A 205 -6.33 28.98 10.61
CA ILE A 205 -5.80 29.04 11.99
C ILE A 205 -4.75 30.15 12.12
N ALA A 206 -3.80 30.24 11.19
CA ALA A 206 -2.75 31.25 11.18
C ALA A 206 -3.29 32.68 11.09
N SER A 207 -4.33 32.92 10.27
CA SER A 207 -4.99 34.22 10.18
C SER A 207 -5.62 34.62 11.52
N ARG A 208 -6.35 33.69 12.15
CA ARG A 208 -6.96 33.94 13.48
C ARG A 208 -5.90 34.18 14.55
N CYS A 209 -4.79 33.42 14.54
CA CYS A 209 -3.65 33.68 15.40
C CYS A 209 -3.12 35.11 15.21
N GLN A 210 -2.91 35.54 13.97
CA GLN A 210 -2.40 36.89 13.68
C GLN A 210 -3.38 38.01 14.10
N GLU A 211 -4.69 37.80 13.94
CA GLU A 211 -5.70 38.74 14.44
C GLU A 211 -5.67 38.85 15.97
N MET A 212 -5.47 37.73 16.67
CA MET A 212 -5.38 37.69 18.13
C MET A 212 -4.11 38.37 18.65
N SER A 213 -2.97 38.24 17.95
CA SER A 213 -1.70 38.84 18.37
C SER A 213 -1.68 40.36 18.27
N GLN A 214 -2.55 40.95 17.44
CA GLN A 214 -2.63 42.40 17.24
C GLN A 214 -3.56 43.12 18.24
N LYS A 215 -4.34 42.38 19.04
CA LYS A 215 -5.27 42.97 20.01
C LYS A 215 -4.52 43.57 21.20
N SER A 216 -4.95 44.76 21.65
CA SER A 216 -4.28 45.48 22.73
C SER A 216 -4.42 44.77 24.08
N PHE A 217 -3.42 44.92 24.95
CA PHE A 217 -3.40 44.36 26.31
C PHE A 217 -4.67 44.69 27.12
N ILE A 218 -5.20 45.91 26.97
CA ILE A 218 -6.41 46.36 27.67
C ILE A 218 -7.64 45.58 27.16
N THR A 219 -7.75 45.41 25.85
CA THR A 219 -8.83 44.60 25.24
C THR A 219 -8.74 43.15 25.69
N CYS A 220 -7.54 42.57 25.79
CA CYS A 220 -7.37 41.18 26.22
C CYS A 220 -7.66 40.99 27.72
N PHE A 221 -7.26 41.93 28.57
CA PHE A 221 -7.50 41.87 30.02
C PHE A 221 -8.99 41.93 30.39
N PHE A 222 -9.81 42.65 29.62
CA PHE A 222 -11.25 42.73 29.85
C PHE A 222 -12.06 41.59 29.20
N GLN A 223 -11.46 40.79 28.30
CA GLN A 223 -12.15 39.75 27.53
C GLN A 223 -11.58 38.33 27.76
N THR A 224 -10.87 38.10 28.87
CA THR A 224 -10.11 36.87 29.17
C THR A 224 -10.90 35.57 28.96
N ALA A 225 -12.22 35.55 29.23
CA ALA A 225 -13.06 34.37 29.02
C ALA A 225 -13.31 34.09 27.52
N ALA A 226 -13.63 35.12 26.73
CA ALA A 226 -13.86 34.98 25.29
C ALA A 226 -12.58 34.60 24.54
N PHE A 227 -11.43 35.15 24.94
CA PHE A 227 -10.14 34.79 24.36
C PHE A 227 -9.73 33.34 24.63
N LYS A 228 -10.08 32.81 25.80
CA LYS A 228 -9.83 31.40 26.12
C LYS A 228 -10.69 30.46 25.27
N GLU A 229 -11.95 30.82 25.07
CA GLU A 229 -12.86 30.09 24.18
C GLU A 229 -12.37 30.10 22.72
N ASP A 230 -11.90 31.25 22.23
CA ASP A 230 -11.29 31.39 20.91
C ASP A 230 -10.05 30.47 20.75
N LEU A 231 -9.19 30.40 21.77
CA LEU A 231 -7.99 29.52 21.75
C LEU A 231 -8.35 28.03 21.80
N ASP A 232 -9.35 27.66 22.60
CA ASP A 232 -9.85 26.28 22.66
C ASP A 232 -10.48 25.87 21.31
N GLU A 233 -11.12 26.81 20.61
CA GLU A 233 -11.64 26.58 19.26
C GLU A 233 -10.53 26.42 18.22
N LEU A 234 -9.47 27.25 18.28
CA LEU A 234 -8.29 27.09 17.42
C LEU A 234 -7.60 25.75 17.64
N ARG A 235 -7.47 25.33 18.90
CA ARG A 235 -6.90 24.02 19.25
C ARG A 235 -7.74 22.87 18.68
N ARG A 236 -9.06 22.91 18.88
CA ARG A 236 -9.96 21.90 18.26
C ARG A 236 -9.86 21.90 16.74
N SER A 237 -9.75 23.07 16.12
CA SER A 237 -9.63 23.19 14.67
C SER A 237 -8.34 22.55 14.16
N LEU A 238 -7.22 22.74 14.88
CA LEU A 238 -5.95 22.09 14.56
C LEU A 238 -6.05 20.57 14.72
N ASP A 239 -6.64 20.09 15.82
CA ASP A 239 -6.81 18.65 16.07
C ASP A 239 -7.67 17.99 14.98
N ILE A 240 -8.75 18.64 14.55
CA ILE A 240 -9.61 18.17 13.44
C ILE A 240 -8.81 18.09 12.14
N ALA A 241 -8.03 19.12 11.80
CA ALA A 241 -7.22 19.13 10.59
C ALA A 241 -6.19 18.00 10.56
N ILE A 242 -5.53 17.74 11.69
CA ILE A 242 -4.57 16.64 11.85
C ILE A 242 -5.27 15.28 11.68
N GLN A 243 -6.41 15.07 12.34
CA GLN A 243 -7.16 13.82 12.28
C GLN A 243 -7.69 13.52 10.87
N GLU A 244 -8.21 14.52 10.17
CA GLU A 244 -8.66 14.37 8.79
C GLU A 244 -7.51 13.96 7.86
N PHE A 245 -6.35 14.61 7.97
CA PHE A 245 -5.17 14.27 7.18
C PHE A 245 -4.69 12.84 7.43
N GLN A 246 -4.60 12.43 8.70
CA GLN A 246 -4.19 11.08 9.08
C GLN A 246 -5.17 10.03 8.56
N SER A 247 -6.48 10.28 8.66
CA SER A 247 -7.52 9.37 8.20
C SER A 247 -7.48 9.13 6.69
N VAL A 248 -7.33 10.21 5.91
CA VAL A 248 -7.19 10.11 4.44
C VAL A 248 -5.95 9.29 4.07
N THR A 249 -4.83 9.54 4.73
CA THR A 249 -3.57 8.82 4.45
C THR A 249 -3.68 7.33 4.80
N LEU A 250 -4.35 6.99 5.92
CA LEU A 250 -4.53 5.59 6.33
C LEU A 250 -5.44 4.80 5.37
N ILE A 251 -6.54 5.39 4.92
CA ILE A 251 -7.46 4.78 3.95
C ILE A 251 -6.74 4.47 2.63
N ASN A 252 -5.87 5.38 2.19
CA ASN A 252 -5.11 5.18 0.95
C ASN A 252 -4.12 4.00 1.05
N ILE A 253 -3.46 3.82 2.21
CA ILE A 253 -2.57 2.68 2.43
C ILE A 253 -3.36 1.37 2.37
N GLN A 254 -4.55 1.33 2.96
CA GLN A 254 -5.41 0.15 2.92
C GLN A 254 -5.86 -0.18 1.48
N ASP A 255 -6.25 0.83 0.69
CA ASP A 255 -6.60 0.62 -0.73
C ASP A 255 -5.42 0.10 -1.55
N ALA A 256 -4.22 0.66 -1.35
CA ALA A 256 -3.01 0.20 -2.03
C ALA A 256 -2.68 -1.27 -1.69
N LEU A 257 -2.78 -1.65 -0.41
CA LEU A 257 -2.60 -3.05 0.02
C LEU A 257 -3.61 -3.98 -0.62
N GLN A 258 -4.88 -3.56 -0.70
CA GLN A 258 -5.93 -4.37 -1.35
C GLN A 258 -5.65 -4.57 -2.84
N ARG A 259 -5.23 -3.52 -3.56
CA ARG A 259 -4.86 -3.62 -4.98
C ARG A 259 -3.68 -4.55 -5.22
N ILE A 260 -2.67 -4.53 -4.34
CA ILE A 260 -1.53 -5.44 -4.40
C ILE A 260 -2.00 -6.87 -4.16
N ALA A 261 -2.84 -7.10 -3.14
CA ALA A 261 -3.41 -8.43 -2.88
C ALA A 261 -4.18 -8.96 -4.09
N ASP A 262 -5.01 -8.13 -4.72
CA ASP A 262 -5.75 -8.50 -5.91
C ASP A 262 -4.83 -8.78 -7.11
N ALA A 263 -3.75 -8.00 -7.27
CA ALA A 263 -2.75 -8.23 -8.32
C ALA A 263 -1.99 -9.55 -8.13
N LEU A 264 -1.61 -9.87 -6.88
CA LEU A 264 -0.99 -11.15 -6.53
C LEU A 264 -1.93 -12.31 -6.81
N ASN A 265 -3.21 -12.21 -6.42
CA ASN A 265 -4.22 -13.23 -6.70
C ASN A 265 -4.41 -13.46 -8.20
N ARG A 266 -4.44 -12.38 -9.00
CA ARG A 266 -4.49 -12.49 -10.47
C ARG A 266 -3.24 -13.16 -11.06
N ALA A 267 -2.06 -12.80 -10.57
CA ALA A 267 -0.81 -13.41 -11.03
C ALA A 267 -0.77 -14.91 -10.69
N ALA A 268 -1.17 -15.29 -9.47
CA ALA A 268 -1.29 -16.68 -9.06
C ALA A 268 -2.25 -17.45 -9.97
N SER A 269 -3.47 -16.92 -10.20
CA SER A 269 -4.46 -17.55 -11.08
C SER A 269 -3.96 -17.71 -12.53
N ASN A 270 -3.22 -16.73 -13.05
CA ASN A 270 -2.61 -16.82 -14.39
C ASN A 270 -1.54 -17.92 -14.46
N ILE A 271 -0.72 -18.08 -13.42
CA ILE A 271 0.28 -19.15 -13.33
C ILE A 271 -0.42 -20.51 -13.27
N GLU A 272 -1.45 -20.63 -12.43
CA GLU A 272 -2.23 -21.86 -12.30
C GLU A 272 -2.90 -22.26 -13.62
N SER A 273 -3.53 -21.31 -14.32
CA SER A 273 -4.11 -21.51 -15.65
C SER A 273 -3.04 -21.87 -16.69
N GLY A 274 -1.85 -21.28 -16.61
CA GLY A 274 -0.70 -21.63 -17.45
C GLY A 274 -0.25 -23.08 -17.26
N ARG A 275 -0.16 -23.54 -16.02
CA ARG A 275 0.20 -24.92 -15.69
C ARG A 275 -0.88 -25.93 -16.08
N LEU A 276 -2.15 -25.55 -15.98
CA LEU A 276 -3.26 -26.40 -16.43
C LEU A 276 -3.08 -26.79 -17.92
N LYS A 277 -2.59 -25.88 -18.76
CA LYS A 277 -2.34 -26.12 -20.20
C LYS A 277 -1.25 -27.15 -20.49
N GLU A 278 -0.49 -27.60 -19.49
CA GLU A 278 0.47 -28.70 -19.63
C GLU A 278 -0.23 -30.06 -19.66
N LEU A 279 -1.49 -30.15 -19.19
CA LEU A 279 -2.29 -31.36 -19.31
C LEU A 279 -2.67 -31.62 -20.78
N PRO A 280 -2.82 -32.91 -21.17
CA PRO A 280 -3.33 -33.24 -22.49
C PRO A 280 -4.71 -32.61 -22.71
N THR A 281 -4.97 -32.20 -23.94
CA THR A 281 -6.25 -31.61 -24.36
C THR A 281 -6.95 -32.53 -25.35
N HIS A 282 -8.27 -32.41 -25.42
CA HIS A 282 -9.05 -33.16 -26.39
C HIS A 282 -8.69 -32.70 -27.81
N PRO A 283 -8.51 -33.61 -28.78
CA PRO A 283 -8.36 -33.25 -30.19
C PRO A 283 -9.52 -32.34 -30.63
N GLU A 284 -9.22 -31.27 -31.36
CA GLU A 284 -10.25 -30.37 -31.89
C GLU A 284 -11.22 -31.13 -32.78
N MET A 285 -12.47 -31.28 -32.32
CA MET A 285 -13.58 -31.72 -33.16
C MET A 285 -14.04 -30.54 -34.03
N SER A 286 -13.26 -30.24 -35.07
CA SER A 286 -13.58 -29.24 -36.09
C SER A 286 -14.61 -29.72 -37.12
N GLY A 287 -14.99 -31.00 -37.08
CA GLY A 287 -16.13 -31.50 -37.84
C GLY A 287 -17.42 -30.94 -37.24
N LYS A 288 -18.22 -30.20 -38.02
CA LYS A 288 -19.58 -29.82 -37.61
C LYS A 288 -20.35 -31.11 -37.28
N PRO A 289 -20.70 -31.37 -36.01
CA PRO A 289 -21.61 -32.46 -35.70
C PRO A 289 -22.93 -32.14 -36.39
N ASP A 290 -23.62 -33.15 -36.94
CA ASP A 290 -24.97 -32.96 -37.44
C ASP A 290 -25.84 -32.31 -36.36
N GLU A 291 -26.63 -31.31 -36.75
CA GLU A 291 -27.43 -30.53 -35.82
C GLU A 291 -28.44 -31.44 -35.12
N TYR A 292 -28.53 -31.33 -33.78
CA TYR A 292 -29.49 -32.11 -33.02
C TYR A 292 -30.90 -31.69 -33.44
N LEU A 293 -31.67 -32.66 -33.95
CA LEU A 293 -33.07 -32.46 -34.28
C LEU A 293 -33.85 -32.28 -32.98
N VAL A 294 -34.32 -31.06 -32.75
CA VAL A 294 -35.14 -30.69 -31.58
C VAL A 294 -36.33 -31.65 -31.48
N GLU A 295 -36.64 -32.10 -30.26
CA GLU A 295 -37.69 -33.08 -29.94
C GLU A 295 -37.49 -34.52 -30.45
N SER A 296 -36.42 -34.82 -31.19
CA SER A 296 -36.19 -36.18 -31.72
C SER A 296 -35.95 -37.24 -30.64
N ARG A 297 -35.51 -36.83 -29.45
CA ARG A 297 -35.20 -37.71 -28.30
C ARG A 297 -35.69 -37.18 -26.96
N THR A 298 -36.80 -36.45 -26.95
CA THR A 298 -37.39 -35.88 -25.72
C THR A 298 -37.49 -36.89 -24.57
N PRO A 299 -37.98 -38.13 -24.77
CA PRO A 299 -38.09 -39.10 -23.68
C PRO A 299 -36.74 -39.45 -23.04
N ASN A 300 -35.67 -39.55 -23.85
CA ASN A 300 -34.33 -39.84 -23.35
C ASN A 300 -33.75 -38.66 -22.56
N VAL A 301 -34.01 -37.43 -23.01
CA VAL A 301 -33.56 -36.23 -22.30
C VAL A 301 -34.27 -36.09 -20.96
N GLU A 302 -35.59 -36.34 -20.92
CA GLU A 302 -36.38 -36.33 -19.69
C GLU A 302 -35.90 -37.38 -18.69
N GLU A 303 -35.70 -38.63 -19.14
CA GLU A 303 -35.18 -39.73 -18.31
C GLU A 303 -33.80 -39.38 -17.70
N ILE A 304 -32.89 -38.83 -18.51
CA ILE A 304 -31.57 -38.42 -18.03
C ILE A 304 -31.67 -37.25 -17.03
N CYS A 305 -32.56 -36.30 -17.27
CA CYS A 305 -32.78 -35.18 -16.34
C CYS A 305 -33.34 -35.66 -14.99
N GLU A 306 -34.29 -36.61 -15.01
CA GLU A 306 -34.82 -37.25 -13.81
C GLU A 306 -33.73 -38.02 -13.05
N TRP A 307 -32.89 -38.76 -13.77
CA TRP A 307 -31.76 -39.48 -13.18
C TRP A 307 -30.77 -38.53 -12.48
N ILE A 308 -30.39 -37.41 -13.13
CA ILE A 308 -29.48 -36.42 -12.51
C ILE A 308 -30.10 -35.79 -11.26
N ALA A 309 -31.42 -35.59 -11.25
CA ALA A 309 -32.11 -35.02 -10.09
C ALA A 309 -32.14 -35.98 -8.88
N GLY A 310 -32.12 -37.30 -9.13
CA GLY A 310 -32.22 -38.34 -8.08
C GLY A 310 -30.94 -39.10 -7.76
N SER A 311 -29.86 -38.91 -8.54
CA SER A 311 -28.61 -39.68 -8.44
C SER A 311 -27.45 -38.85 -7.91
N SER A 312 -26.49 -39.51 -7.24
CA SER A 312 -25.19 -38.95 -6.86
C SER A 312 -24.06 -39.32 -7.82
N GLU A 313 -24.37 -40.07 -8.88
CA GLU A 313 -23.38 -40.52 -9.86
C GLU A 313 -22.82 -39.35 -10.67
N LEU A 314 -21.49 -39.36 -10.86
CA LEU A 314 -20.78 -38.25 -11.50
C LEU A 314 -20.61 -38.43 -13.01
N VAL A 315 -20.85 -39.62 -13.54
CA VAL A 315 -20.52 -39.96 -14.93
C VAL A 315 -21.73 -40.49 -15.68
N LEU A 316 -22.10 -39.79 -16.75
CA LEU A 316 -23.13 -40.20 -17.70
C LEU A 316 -22.46 -40.77 -18.95
N CYS A 317 -22.56 -42.08 -19.13
CA CYS A 317 -22.07 -42.77 -20.32
C CYS A 317 -23.20 -42.96 -21.33
N ILE A 318 -23.02 -42.45 -22.55
CA ILE A 318 -24.02 -42.62 -23.62
C ILE A 318 -23.58 -43.76 -24.53
N HIS A 319 -24.38 -44.84 -24.55
CA HIS A 319 -24.09 -46.06 -25.31
C HIS A 319 -25.31 -46.52 -26.13
N GLY A 320 -25.09 -47.35 -27.14
CA GLY A 320 -26.17 -47.90 -27.97
C GLY A 320 -25.73 -48.30 -29.38
N THR A 321 -26.67 -48.77 -30.19
CA THR A 321 -26.37 -49.25 -31.55
C THR A 321 -25.76 -48.17 -32.45
N ALA A 322 -24.87 -48.55 -33.37
CA ALA A 322 -24.26 -47.63 -34.31
C ALA A 322 -25.32 -46.97 -35.21
N GLY A 323 -25.11 -45.70 -35.56
CA GLY A 323 -25.95 -44.97 -36.52
C GLY A 323 -27.24 -44.35 -35.97
N VAL A 324 -27.54 -44.48 -34.66
CA VAL A 324 -28.77 -43.90 -34.09
C VAL A 324 -28.67 -42.41 -33.73
N GLY A 325 -27.47 -41.82 -33.71
CA GLY A 325 -27.24 -40.41 -33.32
C GLY A 325 -26.87 -40.21 -31.84
N LYS A 326 -26.10 -41.14 -31.25
CA LYS A 326 -25.63 -41.07 -29.84
C LYS A 326 -24.79 -39.83 -29.56
N SER A 327 -23.78 -39.60 -30.40
CA SER A 327 -22.88 -38.45 -30.28
C SER A 327 -23.61 -37.14 -30.42
N THR A 328 -24.61 -37.07 -31.31
CA THR A 328 -25.48 -35.90 -31.45
C THR A 328 -26.27 -35.63 -30.16
N LEU A 329 -26.79 -36.68 -29.49
CA LEU A 329 -27.43 -36.56 -28.19
C LEU A 329 -26.43 -36.15 -27.08
N ALA A 330 -25.24 -36.74 -27.04
CA ALA A 330 -24.21 -36.42 -26.04
C ALA A 330 -23.76 -34.96 -26.11
N ILE A 331 -23.55 -34.46 -27.33
CA ILE A 331 -23.21 -33.06 -27.58
C ILE A 331 -24.38 -32.15 -27.16
N HIS A 332 -25.63 -32.54 -27.44
CA HIS A 332 -26.80 -31.78 -27.00
C HIS A 332 -26.88 -31.70 -25.47
N LEU A 333 -26.81 -32.84 -24.77
CA LEU A 333 -26.85 -32.91 -23.30
C LEU A 333 -25.71 -32.13 -22.65
N SER A 334 -24.48 -32.20 -23.18
CA SER A 334 -23.37 -31.42 -22.64
C SER A 334 -23.63 -29.91 -22.72
N LYS A 335 -24.26 -29.43 -23.80
CA LYS A 335 -24.67 -28.01 -23.93
C LYS A 335 -25.75 -27.66 -22.91
N GLU A 336 -26.79 -28.48 -22.78
CA GLU A 336 -27.86 -28.26 -21.80
C GLU A 336 -27.33 -28.23 -20.36
N PHE A 337 -26.47 -29.18 -19.99
CA PHE A 337 -25.85 -29.19 -18.66
C PHE A 337 -24.90 -28.02 -18.43
N ARG A 338 -24.20 -27.56 -19.48
CA ARG A 338 -23.38 -26.36 -19.36
C ARG A 338 -24.24 -25.11 -19.09
N VAL A 339 -25.35 -24.96 -19.80
CA VAL A 339 -26.32 -23.87 -19.57
C VAL A 339 -26.94 -23.96 -18.16
N ALA A 340 -27.27 -25.17 -17.71
CA ALA A 340 -27.80 -25.41 -16.37
C ALA A 340 -26.75 -25.33 -15.24
N GLY A 341 -25.47 -25.08 -15.56
CA GLY A 341 -24.38 -25.06 -14.58
C GLY A 341 -24.10 -26.41 -13.90
N ARG A 342 -24.47 -27.52 -14.56
CA ARG A 342 -24.33 -28.90 -14.08
C ARG A 342 -23.25 -29.73 -14.79
N LEU A 343 -22.67 -29.24 -15.88
CA LEU A 343 -21.60 -29.96 -16.58
C LEU A 343 -20.28 -29.85 -15.80
N ALA A 344 -19.68 -31.00 -15.43
CA ALA A 344 -18.30 -31.07 -14.96
C ALA A 344 -17.31 -31.11 -16.14
N GLY A 345 -17.61 -31.91 -17.17
CA GLY A 345 -16.74 -32.10 -18.32
C GLY A 345 -17.41 -32.94 -19.41
N PHE A 346 -16.83 -32.95 -20.61
CA PHE A 346 -17.29 -33.76 -21.73
C PHE A 346 -16.09 -34.39 -22.43
N THR A 347 -16.20 -35.65 -22.82
CA THR A 347 -15.19 -36.34 -23.64
C THR A 347 -15.86 -37.26 -24.65
N PHE A 348 -15.28 -37.33 -25.85
CA PHE A 348 -15.72 -38.22 -26.92
C PHE A 348 -14.60 -39.21 -27.26
N LEU A 349 -14.78 -40.44 -26.81
CA LEU A 349 -13.73 -41.44 -26.90
C LEU A 349 -13.51 -41.96 -28.32
N GLY A 350 -14.50 -41.80 -29.20
CA GLY A 350 -14.42 -42.18 -30.61
C GLY A 350 -13.50 -41.29 -31.47
N ALA A 351 -13.05 -40.14 -30.95
CA ALA A 351 -12.10 -39.27 -31.66
C ALA A 351 -10.64 -39.69 -31.50
N PHE A 352 -10.33 -40.63 -30.60
CA PHE A 352 -8.95 -41.02 -30.32
C PHE A 352 -8.49 -42.17 -31.22
N PRO A 353 -7.31 -42.04 -31.88
CA PRO A 353 -6.70 -43.17 -32.57
C PRO A 353 -6.48 -44.34 -31.61
N THR A 354 -6.81 -45.55 -32.07
CA THR A 354 -6.70 -46.78 -31.27
C THR A 354 -5.28 -46.96 -30.72
N GLY A 355 -5.14 -47.12 -29.40
CA GLY A 355 -3.88 -47.39 -28.73
C GLY A 355 -2.96 -46.19 -28.48
N LEU A 356 -3.39 -44.96 -28.80
CA LEU A 356 -2.56 -43.76 -28.60
C LEU A 356 -2.76 -43.10 -27.22
N TYR A 357 -3.95 -43.24 -26.62
CA TYR A 357 -4.31 -42.65 -25.33
C TYR A 357 -4.91 -43.71 -24.42
N GLY A 358 -4.30 -43.91 -23.25
CA GLY A 358 -4.80 -44.83 -22.24
C GLY A 358 -5.76 -44.14 -21.26
N PRO A 359 -6.33 -44.90 -20.31
CA PRO A 359 -7.25 -44.38 -19.31
C PRO A 359 -6.71 -43.22 -18.47
N VAL A 360 -5.42 -43.23 -18.14
CA VAL A 360 -4.79 -42.16 -17.36
C VAL A 360 -4.75 -40.85 -18.15
N GLU A 361 -4.46 -40.91 -19.45
CA GLU A 361 -4.46 -39.74 -20.33
C GLU A 361 -5.87 -39.16 -20.47
N ILE A 362 -6.90 -40.00 -20.58
CA ILE A 362 -8.31 -39.57 -20.60
C ILE A 362 -8.69 -38.85 -19.30
N VAL A 363 -8.28 -39.38 -18.14
CA VAL A 363 -8.54 -38.72 -16.85
C VAL A 363 -7.88 -37.35 -16.76
N LYS A 364 -6.64 -37.22 -17.24
CA LYS A 364 -5.93 -35.93 -17.28
C LYS A 364 -6.58 -34.93 -18.25
N MET A 365 -7.09 -35.40 -19.39
CA MET A 365 -7.88 -34.58 -20.33
C MET A 365 -9.19 -34.10 -19.71
N LEU A 366 -9.91 -34.98 -19.01
CA LEU A 366 -11.12 -34.61 -18.27
C LEU A 366 -10.82 -33.58 -17.19
N ALA A 367 -9.70 -33.72 -16.48
CA ALA A 367 -9.27 -32.72 -15.50
C ALA A 367 -8.95 -31.36 -16.13
N HIS A 368 -8.34 -31.36 -17.32
CA HIS A 368 -8.16 -30.12 -18.09
C HIS A 368 -9.50 -29.46 -18.41
N GLU A 369 -10.46 -30.22 -18.95
CA GLU A 369 -11.83 -29.73 -19.23
C GLU A 369 -12.54 -29.22 -17.97
N ILE A 370 -12.43 -29.94 -16.85
CA ILE A 370 -12.97 -29.52 -15.55
C ILE A 370 -12.34 -28.19 -15.13
N GLY A 371 -11.02 -28.01 -15.26
CA GLY A 371 -10.33 -26.77 -14.92
C GLY A 371 -10.75 -25.60 -15.82
N LEU A 372 -11.08 -25.85 -17.10
CA LEU A 372 -11.61 -24.83 -18.00
C LEU A 372 -13.05 -24.41 -17.65
N ILE A 373 -13.91 -25.37 -17.33
CA ILE A 373 -15.32 -25.10 -16.98
C ILE A 373 -15.42 -24.53 -15.56
N HIS A 374 -14.60 -25.04 -14.64
CA HIS A 374 -14.59 -24.72 -13.21
C HIS A 374 -13.19 -24.30 -12.75
N PRO A 375 -12.76 -23.04 -12.96
CA PRO A 375 -11.43 -22.57 -12.58
C PRO A 375 -11.07 -22.77 -11.10
N ARG A 376 -12.08 -22.81 -10.21
CA ARG A 376 -11.89 -23.08 -8.78
C ARG A 376 -11.39 -24.50 -8.47
N ALA A 377 -11.49 -25.44 -9.41
CA ALA A 377 -10.98 -26.80 -9.29
C ALA A 377 -9.47 -26.89 -9.59
N ILE A 378 -8.90 -25.90 -10.29
CA ILE A 378 -7.50 -25.92 -10.78
C ILE A 378 -6.50 -26.17 -9.66
N PRO A 379 -6.56 -25.53 -8.47
CA PRO A 379 -5.57 -25.77 -7.41
C PRO A 379 -5.48 -27.25 -7.01
N LYS A 380 -6.62 -27.97 -6.94
CA LYS A 380 -6.63 -29.41 -6.62
C LYS A 380 -6.09 -30.26 -7.75
N ILE A 381 -6.36 -29.89 -9.01
CA ILE A 381 -5.80 -30.55 -10.18
C ILE A 381 -4.26 -30.41 -10.21
N LEU A 382 -3.74 -29.22 -9.88
CA LEU A 382 -2.29 -28.98 -9.85
C LEU A 382 -1.58 -29.79 -8.75
N VAL A 383 -2.25 -30.04 -7.62
CA VAL A 383 -1.76 -30.96 -6.59
C VAL A 383 -1.70 -32.39 -7.14
N ALA A 384 -2.75 -32.84 -7.84
CA ALA A 384 -2.76 -34.15 -8.49
C ALA A 384 -1.63 -34.31 -9.52
N MET A 385 -1.30 -33.24 -10.27
CA MET A 385 -0.14 -33.21 -11.18
C MET A 385 1.19 -33.50 -10.49
N GLN A 386 1.34 -33.12 -9.22
CA GLN A 386 2.57 -33.34 -8.46
C GLN A 386 2.60 -34.71 -7.78
N GLU A 387 1.44 -35.21 -7.31
CA GLU A 387 1.36 -36.40 -6.44
C GLU A 387 1.11 -37.72 -7.19
N CYS A 388 0.52 -37.69 -8.39
CA CYS A 388 0.00 -38.91 -9.03
C CYS A 388 0.97 -39.60 -10.00
N HIS A 389 2.24 -39.21 -10.08
CA HIS A 389 3.19 -39.87 -10.98
C HIS A 389 3.37 -41.35 -10.62
N GLY A 390 3.05 -42.24 -11.56
CA GLY A 390 3.20 -43.69 -11.40
C GLY A 390 2.18 -44.36 -10.45
N THR A 391 1.10 -43.68 -10.09
CA THR A 391 0.03 -44.24 -9.25
C THR A 391 -1.02 -44.98 -10.07
N SER A 392 -1.96 -45.65 -9.40
CA SER A 392 -3.04 -46.41 -10.04
C SER A 392 -4.07 -45.52 -10.75
N LEU A 393 -4.89 -46.11 -11.63
CA LEU A 393 -5.95 -45.39 -12.34
C LEU A 393 -7.03 -44.87 -11.37
N GLU A 394 -7.35 -45.63 -10.32
CA GLU A 394 -8.30 -45.22 -9.28
C GLU A 394 -7.79 -43.99 -8.52
N THR A 395 -6.48 -43.96 -8.23
CA THR A 395 -5.84 -42.79 -7.59
C THR A 395 -5.91 -41.57 -8.51
N HIS A 396 -5.71 -41.75 -9.82
CA HIS A 396 -5.86 -40.67 -10.79
C HIS A 396 -7.31 -40.16 -10.83
N LEU A 397 -8.31 -41.03 -10.92
CA LEU A 397 -9.73 -40.65 -10.90
C LEU A 397 -10.08 -39.87 -9.62
N GLN A 398 -9.63 -40.35 -8.46
CA GLN A 398 -9.86 -39.67 -7.20
C GLN A 398 -9.22 -38.28 -7.17
N LYS A 399 -7.95 -38.16 -7.53
CA LYS A 399 -7.16 -36.92 -7.38
C LYS A 399 -7.42 -35.89 -8.47
N TYR A 400 -7.64 -36.31 -9.72
CA TYR A 400 -7.84 -35.42 -10.86
C TYR A 400 -9.31 -35.08 -11.12
N ILE A 401 -10.27 -35.88 -10.62
CA ILE A 401 -11.70 -35.68 -10.88
C ILE A 401 -12.47 -35.49 -9.58
N LEU A 402 -12.48 -36.49 -8.68
CA LEU A 402 -13.35 -36.47 -7.51
C LEU A 402 -13.00 -35.34 -6.53
N GLU A 403 -11.76 -35.29 -6.05
CA GLU A 403 -11.30 -34.27 -5.09
C GLU A 403 -11.47 -32.83 -5.62
N PRO A 404 -11.12 -32.53 -6.89
CA PRO A 404 -11.40 -31.22 -7.48
C PRO A 404 -12.89 -30.89 -7.52
N LEU A 405 -13.75 -31.79 -7.97
CA LEU A 405 -15.20 -31.54 -8.03
C LEU A 405 -15.82 -31.37 -6.64
N GLN A 406 -15.43 -32.18 -5.66
CA GLN A 406 -15.86 -32.05 -4.26
C GLN A 406 -15.44 -30.70 -3.66
N SER A 407 -14.25 -30.20 -4.00
CA SER A 407 -13.77 -28.91 -3.50
C SER A 407 -14.59 -27.70 -3.93
N LEU A 408 -15.40 -27.85 -4.99
CA LEU A 408 -16.29 -26.80 -5.48
C LEU A 408 -17.49 -26.55 -4.55
N ASN A 409 -17.86 -27.53 -3.71
CA ASN A 409 -19.03 -27.48 -2.82
C ASN A 409 -20.32 -27.06 -3.55
N HIS A 410 -20.56 -27.61 -4.74
CA HIS A 410 -21.79 -27.32 -5.49
C HIS A 410 -23.03 -27.88 -4.77
N PRO A 411 -24.16 -27.15 -4.78
CA PRO A 411 -25.41 -27.60 -4.15
C PRO A 411 -26.08 -28.77 -4.89
N HIS A 412 -25.66 -29.04 -6.13
CA HIS A 412 -26.17 -30.13 -6.96
C HIS A 412 -24.98 -30.91 -7.55
N PRO A 413 -25.15 -32.22 -7.83
CA PRO A 413 -24.12 -33.02 -8.49
C PRO A 413 -23.72 -32.42 -9.85
N LEU A 414 -22.41 -32.41 -10.13
CA LEU A 414 -21.90 -32.09 -11.45
C LEU A 414 -21.71 -33.39 -12.26
N VAL A 415 -21.99 -33.34 -13.56
CA VAL A 415 -22.03 -34.52 -14.43
C VAL A 415 -20.95 -34.45 -15.49
N ILE A 416 -20.19 -35.52 -15.64
CA ILE A 416 -19.24 -35.77 -16.73
C ILE A 416 -19.95 -36.58 -17.79
N VAL A 417 -20.01 -36.07 -19.01
CA VAL A 417 -20.63 -36.78 -20.14
C VAL A 417 -19.54 -37.48 -20.95
N VAL A 418 -19.66 -38.80 -21.11
CA VAL A 418 -18.73 -39.65 -21.86
C VAL A 418 -19.46 -40.28 -23.03
N ASP A 419 -19.00 -40.01 -24.25
CA ASP A 419 -19.55 -40.58 -25.48
C ASP A 419 -18.60 -41.59 -26.13
N ALA A 420 -19.18 -42.53 -26.90
CA ALA A 420 -18.48 -43.61 -27.61
C ALA A 420 -17.57 -44.48 -26.72
N LEU A 421 -17.96 -44.66 -25.45
CA LEU A 421 -17.24 -45.53 -24.52
C LEU A 421 -17.25 -46.99 -24.98
N ASP A 422 -18.36 -47.45 -25.55
CA ASP A 422 -18.53 -48.80 -26.12
C ASP A 422 -17.63 -49.07 -27.34
N GLU A 423 -17.12 -48.02 -27.98
CA GLU A 423 -16.28 -48.09 -29.18
C GLU A 423 -14.78 -47.98 -28.85
N TRP A 424 -14.42 -47.73 -27.59
CA TRP A 424 -13.04 -47.53 -27.15
C TRP A 424 -12.39 -48.82 -26.64
N HIS A 425 -11.12 -49.04 -27.03
CA HIS A 425 -10.39 -50.28 -26.72
C HIS A 425 -10.28 -50.57 -25.21
N ASP A 426 -9.97 -49.56 -24.41
CA ASP A 426 -9.73 -49.72 -22.97
C ASP A 426 -10.99 -49.54 -22.11
N HIS A 427 -12.19 -49.55 -22.72
CA HIS A 427 -13.44 -49.34 -22.00
C HIS A 427 -13.65 -50.28 -20.80
N PRO A 428 -13.31 -51.59 -20.82
CA PRO A 428 -13.60 -52.46 -19.69
C PRO A 428 -12.81 -52.05 -18.44
N THR A 429 -11.54 -51.69 -18.61
CA THR A 429 -10.67 -51.20 -17.54
C THR A 429 -11.17 -49.88 -16.99
N PHE A 430 -11.59 -48.96 -17.86
CA PHE A 430 -12.08 -47.65 -17.45
C PHE A 430 -13.43 -47.74 -16.73
N VAL A 431 -14.39 -48.52 -17.23
CA VAL A 431 -15.68 -48.75 -16.57
C VAL A 431 -15.49 -49.35 -15.17
N SER A 432 -14.59 -50.33 -15.03
CA SER A 432 -14.27 -50.91 -13.72
C SER A 432 -13.70 -49.86 -12.75
N ALA A 433 -12.92 -48.92 -13.25
CA ALA A 433 -12.34 -47.86 -12.43
C ALA A 433 -13.38 -46.76 -12.10
N LEU A 434 -14.30 -46.45 -13.02
CA LEU A 434 -15.40 -45.50 -12.80
C LEU A 434 -16.35 -45.94 -11.67
N ALA A 435 -16.52 -47.24 -11.44
CA ALA A 435 -17.32 -47.74 -10.32
C ALA A 435 -16.82 -47.21 -8.96
N TYR A 436 -15.52 -46.92 -8.82
CA TYR A 436 -14.94 -46.33 -7.61
C TYR A 436 -15.28 -44.85 -7.42
N LEU A 437 -15.73 -44.13 -8.45
CA LEU A 437 -16.19 -42.73 -8.33
C LEU A 437 -17.63 -42.63 -7.82
N ASN A 438 -18.42 -43.69 -7.98
CA ASN A 438 -19.82 -43.78 -7.58
C ASN A 438 -20.03 -44.55 -6.26
N SER A 439 -18.93 -44.98 -5.61
CA SER A 439 -18.91 -45.66 -4.30
C SER A 439 -18.63 -44.64 -3.19
#